data_AF-A0AAW5EV70-F1
#
_entry.id   AF-A0AAW5EV70-F1
#
_cell.length_a   1.000
_cell.length_b   1.000
_cell.length_c   1.000
_cell.angle_alpha   90.00
_cell.angle_beta   90.00
_cell.angle_gamma   90.00
#
_symmetry.space_group_name_H-M   'P 1'
#
loop_
_entity.id
_entity.type
_entity.pdbx_description
1 polymer ?
#
loop_
_entity_poly.entity_id
_entity_poly.type
_entity_poly.pdbx_seq_one_letter_code
_entity_poly.pdbx_strand_id
1 'polypeptide(L)'
;ATAPQAAGRGVLVVMDDVIHAARWVSKTHTTALQTFLSRNAGPVGFVDPASVRFVTPAQQSGHLGLPADHKLPRVEIIYAHADMDGRQIDDAIRAGARGLVVAGMGDGNVSGDALSALDRAGRGGVVGGRAG
;
A
#
# COMPACT_ATOMS: atom_id res chain seq x y z
N ALA A 1 -15.45 14.40 -10.19
CA ALA A 1 -16.34 13.98 -9.06
C ALA A 1 -17.81 13.91 -9.47
N THR A 2 -18.31 14.81 -10.33
CA THR A 2 -19.73 14.89 -10.73
C THR A 2 -20.14 13.95 -11.86
N ALA A 3 -19.17 13.29 -12.53
CA ALA A 3 -19.45 12.36 -13.62
C ALA A 3 -20.20 11.12 -13.11
N PRO A 4 -21.44 10.85 -13.57
CA PRO A 4 -22.23 9.71 -13.09
C PRO A 4 -21.52 8.36 -13.27
N GLN A 5 -20.75 8.21 -14.36
CA GLN A 5 -19.97 7.01 -14.65
C GLN A 5 -18.83 6.72 -13.66
N ALA A 6 -18.49 7.66 -12.77
CA ALA A 6 -17.53 7.46 -11.69
C ALA A 6 -18.13 6.71 -10.48
N ALA A 7 -19.46 6.67 -10.36
CA ALA A 7 -20.13 5.97 -9.29
C ALA A 7 -19.81 4.46 -9.32
N GLY A 8 -19.67 3.87 -8.14
CA GLY A 8 -19.42 2.43 -8.00
C GLY A 8 -18.03 1.95 -8.41
N ARG A 9 -17.04 2.84 -8.49
CA ARG A 9 -15.65 2.50 -8.85
C ARG A 9 -14.66 2.60 -7.69
N GLY A 10 -15.17 2.70 -6.46
CA GLY A 10 -14.36 2.93 -5.27
C GLY A 10 -13.73 4.32 -5.24
N VAL A 11 -12.64 4.45 -4.47
CA VAL A 11 -11.86 5.70 -4.41
C VAL A 11 -11.00 5.81 -5.66
N LEU A 12 -11.05 6.98 -6.31
CA LEU A 12 -10.29 7.31 -7.51
C LEU A 12 -9.30 8.43 -7.22
N VAL A 13 -8.13 8.34 -7.85
CA VAL A 13 -7.14 9.44 -7.90
C VAL A 13 -7.09 9.94 -9.34
N VAL A 14 -7.25 11.25 -9.53
CA VAL A 14 -7.15 11.90 -10.83
C VAL A 14 -5.97 12.87 -10.79
N MET A 15 -4.99 12.65 -11.65
CA MET A 15 -3.82 13.52 -11.79
C MET A 15 -3.34 13.44 -13.23
N ASP A 16 -2.93 14.57 -13.80
CA ASP A 16 -2.36 14.64 -15.15
C ASP A 16 -3.27 13.98 -16.21
N ASP A 17 -4.57 14.30 -16.17
CA ASP A 17 -5.60 13.78 -17.08
C ASP A 17 -5.82 12.25 -17.03
N VAL A 18 -5.18 11.56 -16.08
CA VAL A 18 -5.30 10.11 -15.88
C VAL A 18 -6.11 9.80 -14.62
N ILE A 19 -7.04 8.84 -14.74
CA ILE A 19 -7.82 8.32 -13.61
C ILE A 19 -7.23 6.98 -13.17
N HIS A 20 -6.87 6.89 -11.91
CA HIS A 20 -6.33 5.70 -11.27
C HIS A 20 -7.28 5.16 -10.20
N ALA A 21 -7.34 3.83 -10.06
CA ALA A 21 -7.91 3.20 -8.87
C ALA A 21 -6.95 3.35 -7.69
N ALA A 22 -7.45 3.79 -6.53
CA ALA A 22 -6.64 4.07 -5.35
C ALA A 22 -5.79 2.87 -4.88
N ARG A 23 -6.26 1.64 -5.11
CA ARG A 23 -5.53 0.41 -4.76
C ARG A 23 -4.21 0.25 -5.50
N TRP A 24 -4.11 0.76 -6.73
CA TRP A 24 -3.00 0.46 -7.64
C TRP A 24 -2.05 1.62 -7.85
N VAL A 25 -2.48 2.84 -7.52
CA VAL A 25 -1.72 4.05 -7.79
C VAL A 25 -0.64 4.29 -6.74
N SER A 26 0.56 4.64 -7.18
CA SER A 26 1.62 5.14 -6.31
C SER A 26 2.38 6.28 -6.98
N LYS A 27 3.01 7.13 -6.17
CA LYS A 27 3.90 8.19 -6.64
C LYS A 27 5.25 7.57 -7.01
N THR A 28 5.72 7.76 -8.23
CA THR A 28 6.89 7.04 -8.76
C THR A 28 8.10 7.91 -9.04
N HIS A 29 7.93 9.22 -9.04
CA HIS A 29 8.98 10.20 -9.24
C HIS A 29 8.84 11.34 -8.23
N THR A 30 9.96 11.88 -7.76
CA THR A 30 9.97 12.94 -6.75
C THR A 30 9.37 14.25 -7.26
N THR A 31 9.69 14.63 -8.51
CA THR A 31 9.32 15.94 -9.10
C THR A 31 8.46 15.95 -10.38
N ALA A 32 8.40 14.87 -11.17
CA ALA A 32 7.64 14.88 -12.44
C ALA A 32 6.13 15.05 -12.19
N LEU A 33 5.43 15.71 -13.12
CA LEU A 33 3.97 15.87 -13.06
C LEU A 33 3.25 14.53 -13.26
N GLN A 34 3.64 13.77 -14.29
CA GLN A 34 3.19 12.39 -14.55
C GLN A 34 3.74 11.33 -13.56
N THR A 35 3.76 11.63 -12.26
CA THR A 35 4.37 10.77 -11.23
C THR A 35 3.43 9.71 -10.66
N PHE A 36 2.12 9.91 -10.73
CA PHE A 36 1.19 8.91 -10.25
C PHE A 36 1.00 7.84 -11.31
N LEU A 37 1.41 6.61 -11.00
CA LEU A 37 1.30 5.46 -11.92
C LEU A 37 0.63 4.28 -11.23
N SER A 38 -0.19 3.55 -11.97
CA SER A 38 -0.77 2.28 -11.55
C SER A 38 0.03 1.11 -12.13
N ARG A 39 1.27 0.90 -11.66
CA ARG A 39 2.24 0.00 -12.32
C ARG A 39 1.72 -1.42 -12.58
N ASN A 40 0.92 -1.97 -11.66
CA ASN A 40 0.48 -3.37 -11.73
C ASN A 40 -0.86 -3.57 -12.46
N ALA A 41 -1.65 -2.52 -12.68
CA ALA A 41 -3.01 -2.65 -13.22
C ALA A 41 -3.35 -1.67 -14.36
N GLY A 42 -2.50 -0.66 -14.58
CA GLY A 42 -2.79 0.45 -15.49
C GLY A 42 -3.84 1.44 -14.96
N PRO A 43 -4.06 2.55 -15.67
CA PRO A 43 -5.11 3.51 -15.34
C PRO A 43 -6.49 2.92 -15.63
N VAL A 44 -7.50 3.41 -14.90
CA VAL A 44 -8.90 2.98 -15.09
C VAL A 44 -9.66 3.87 -16.06
N GLY A 45 -9.12 5.04 -16.40
CA GLY A 45 -9.72 5.99 -17.31
C GLY A 45 -8.87 7.23 -17.53
N PHE A 46 -9.44 8.18 -18.27
CA PHE A 46 -8.84 9.45 -18.65
C PHE A 46 -9.89 10.57 -18.57
N VAL A 47 -9.41 11.79 -18.35
CA VAL A 47 -10.22 13.01 -18.37
C VAL A 47 -9.59 13.98 -19.35
N ASP A 48 -10.41 14.58 -20.19
CA ASP A 48 -10.03 15.71 -21.02
C ASP A 48 -11.10 16.81 -20.87
N PRO A 49 -10.91 18.02 -21.45
CA PRO A 49 -11.89 19.09 -21.35
C PRO A 49 -13.29 18.73 -21.89
N ALA A 50 -13.40 17.74 -22.78
CA ALA A 50 -14.66 17.34 -23.40
C ALA A 50 -15.36 16.22 -22.63
N SER A 51 -14.62 15.31 -21.98
CA SER A 51 -15.23 14.10 -21.43
C SER A 51 -14.41 13.40 -20.33
N VAL A 52 -15.12 12.55 -19.59
CA VAL A 52 -14.55 11.56 -18.67
C VAL A 52 -14.79 10.17 -19.23
N ARG A 53 -13.71 9.46 -19.58
CA ARG A 53 -13.75 8.15 -20.22
C ARG A 53 -13.12 7.08 -19.33
N PHE A 54 -13.91 6.10 -18.90
CA PHE A 54 -13.40 4.90 -18.25
C PHE A 54 -13.10 3.81 -19.29
N VAL A 55 -11.97 3.13 -19.13
CA VAL A 55 -11.49 2.07 -20.04
C VAL A 55 -11.49 0.69 -19.38
N THR A 56 -11.89 0.62 -18.12
CA THR A 56 -12.03 -0.62 -17.34
C THR A 56 -13.46 -0.74 -16.77
N PRO A 57 -13.95 -1.96 -16.51
CA PRO A 57 -15.20 -2.16 -15.80
C PRO A 57 -15.20 -1.49 -14.43
N ALA A 58 -16.39 -1.15 -13.92
CA ALA A 58 -16.49 -0.72 -12.53
C ALA A 58 -16.15 -1.90 -11.61
N GLN A 59 -15.14 -1.74 -10.77
CA GLN A 59 -14.79 -2.71 -9.74
C GLN A 59 -14.89 -2.05 -8.38
N GLN A 60 -15.76 -2.59 -7.53
CA GLN A 60 -15.77 -2.23 -6.13
C GLN A 60 -14.71 -3.05 -5.40
N SER A 61 -13.80 -2.36 -4.73
CA SER A 61 -13.02 -2.95 -3.65
C SER A 61 -13.92 -3.06 -2.41
N GLY A 62 -13.85 -4.19 -1.71
CA GLY A 62 -14.51 -4.34 -0.41
C GLY A 62 -14.12 -3.21 0.54
N HIS A 63 -15.05 -2.79 1.39
CA HIS A 63 -14.77 -1.81 2.43
C HIS A 63 -14.50 -2.54 3.76
N LEU A 64 -13.49 -2.07 4.48
CA LEU A 64 -13.27 -2.46 5.87
C LEU A 64 -13.95 -1.42 6.75
N GLY A 65 -14.76 -1.89 7.69
CA GLY A 65 -15.30 -1.00 8.73
C GLY A 65 -14.16 -0.46 9.59
N LEU A 66 -14.29 0.80 10.00
CA LEU A 66 -13.39 1.36 11.00
C LEU A 66 -13.79 0.85 12.40
N PRO A 67 -12.83 0.70 13.33
CA PRO A 67 -13.13 0.49 14.74
C PRO A 67 -14.06 1.59 15.27
N ALA A 68 -14.98 1.23 16.16
CA ALA A 68 -15.97 2.17 16.69
C ALA A 68 -15.33 3.39 17.38
N ASP A 69 -14.18 3.17 18.03
CA ASP A 69 -13.39 4.21 18.69
C ASP A 69 -12.43 4.95 17.74
N HIS A 70 -12.44 4.60 16.45
CA HIS A 70 -11.57 5.14 15.39
C HIS A 70 -10.07 4.97 15.67
N LYS A 71 -9.67 4.08 16.59
CA LYS A 71 -8.26 3.81 16.90
C LYS A 71 -7.77 2.64 16.07
N LEU A 72 -6.76 2.89 15.23
CA LEU A 72 -6.10 1.84 14.46
C LEU A 72 -4.96 1.20 15.28
N PRO A 73 -4.70 -0.11 15.13
CA PRO A 73 -3.55 -0.75 15.75
C PRO A 73 -2.25 -0.15 15.20
N ARG A 74 -1.25 0.01 16.06
CA ARG A 74 0.08 0.47 15.63
C ARG A 74 0.73 -0.58 14.74
N VAL A 75 1.07 -0.20 13.51
CA VAL A 75 1.77 -1.05 12.53
C VAL A 75 3.02 -0.31 12.08
N GLU A 76 4.17 -0.96 12.17
CA GLU A 76 5.45 -0.37 11.74
C GLU A 76 5.86 -0.89 10.36
N ILE A 77 6.48 -0.01 9.57
CA ILE A 77 7.09 -0.37 8.28
C ILE A 77 8.61 -0.43 8.46
N ILE A 78 9.19 -1.58 8.16
CA ILE A 78 10.62 -1.84 8.29
C ILE A 78 11.21 -2.06 6.90
N TYR A 79 12.28 -1.32 6.59
CA TYR A 79 12.92 -1.39 5.27
C TYR A 79 14.04 -2.43 5.29
N ALA A 80 13.90 -3.49 4.51
CA ALA A 80 14.95 -4.49 4.39
C ALA A 80 16.13 -3.93 3.59
N HIS A 81 17.33 -4.34 4.00
CA HIS A 81 18.57 -4.02 3.30
C HIS A 81 19.56 -5.17 3.48
N ALA A 82 20.66 -5.12 2.71
CA ALA A 82 21.76 -6.06 2.88
C ALA A 82 22.27 -6.04 4.34
N ASP A 83 22.52 -7.23 4.88
CA ASP A 83 23.04 -7.41 6.24
C ASP A 83 22.16 -6.80 7.36
N MET A 84 20.87 -6.63 7.11
CA MET A 84 19.91 -6.31 8.16
C MET A 84 19.88 -7.41 9.23
N ASP A 85 19.78 -7.03 10.50
CA ASP A 85 19.55 -7.95 11.61
C ASP A 85 18.14 -7.77 12.21
N GLY A 86 17.91 -8.34 13.40
CA GLY A 86 16.63 -8.28 14.10
C GLY A 86 16.33 -6.98 14.86
N ARG A 87 17.27 -6.04 15.00
CA ARG A 87 17.13 -4.93 15.96
C ARG A 87 15.91 -4.06 15.71
N GLN A 88 15.68 -3.65 14.46
CA GLN A 88 14.52 -2.80 14.12
C GLN A 88 13.18 -3.50 14.37
N ILE A 89 13.13 -4.83 14.21
CA ILE A 89 11.96 -5.66 14.50
C ILE A 89 11.73 -5.71 16.01
N ASP A 90 12.77 -6.04 16.78
CA ASP A 90 12.69 -6.14 18.24
C ASP A 90 12.34 -4.78 18.88
N ASP A 91 12.88 -3.68 18.34
CA ASP A 91 12.59 -2.31 18.79
C ASP A 91 11.13 -1.92 18.49
N ALA A 92 10.61 -2.25 17.31
CA ALA A 92 9.22 -2.00 16.95
C ALA A 92 8.25 -2.70 17.92
N ILE A 93 8.53 -3.97 18.23
CA ILE A 93 7.75 -4.77 19.18
C ILE A 93 7.81 -4.17 20.58
N ARG A 94 9.02 -3.81 21.05
CA ARG A 94 9.20 -3.17 22.37
C ARG A 94 8.43 -1.85 22.49
N ALA A 95 8.35 -1.10 21.40
CA ALA A 95 7.57 0.12 21.31
C ALA A 95 6.04 -0.12 21.14
N GLY A 96 5.58 -1.38 21.20
CA GLY A 96 4.16 -1.73 21.21
C GLY A 96 3.54 -1.89 19.82
N ALA A 97 4.32 -2.16 18.78
CA ALA A 97 3.78 -2.51 17.47
C ALA A 97 2.91 -3.78 17.56
N ARG A 98 1.74 -3.73 16.95
CA ARG A 98 0.77 -4.84 16.88
C ARG A 98 0.79 -5.55 15.53
N GLY A 99 1.41 -4.93 14.53
CA GLY A 99 1.73 -5.54 13.25
C GLY A 99 3.01 -4.97 12.65
N LEU A 100 3.62 -5.72 11.75
CA LEU A 100 4.82 -5.33 11.02
C LEU A 100 4.60 -5.52 9.51
N VAL A 101 5.02 -4.53 8.73
CA VAL A 101 5.15 -4.63 7.27
C VAL A 101 6.62 -4.48 6.94
N VAL A 102 7.21 -5.50 6.32
CA VAL A 102 8.59 -5.43 5.85
C VAL A 102 8.59 -5.10 4.36
N ALA A 103 9.14 -3.94 4.00
CA ALA A 103 9.50 -3.63 2.62
C ALA A 103 10.74 -4.45 2.27
N GLY A 104 10.50 -5.66 1.77
CA GLY A 104 11.51 -6.67 1.50
C GLY A 104 12.28 -6.41 0.21
N MET A 105 13.36 -7.15 0.03
CA MET A 105 14.20 -7.11 -1.16
C MET A 105 13.63 -8.06 -2.23
N GLY A 106 13.47 -7.58 -3.47
CA GLY A 106 12.94 -8.40 -4.57
C GLY A 106 11.52 -8.89 -4.27
N ASP A 107 11.32 -10.20 -4.25
CA ASP A 107 10.02 -10.83 -3.96
C ASP A 107 9.71 -10.87 -2.45
N GLY A 108 9.99 -9.77 -1.74
CA GLY A 108 9.76 -9.65 -0.29
C GLY A 108 10.75 -10.44 0.57
N ASN A 109 11.99 -10.65 0.13
CA ASN A 109 13.02 -11.37 0.90
C ASN A 109 13.70 -10.49 1.97
N VAL A 110 14.25 -11.14 3.00
CA VAL A 110 15.04 -10.53 4.08
C VAL A 110 16.25 -11.42 4.40
N SER A 111 17.20 -10.92 5.19
CA SER A 111 18.33 -11.72 5.69
C SER A 111 17.85 -12.84 6.63
N GLY A 112 18.70 -13.84 6.89
CA GLY A 112 18.40 -14.94 7.81
C GLY A 112 18.15 -14.46 9.25
N ASP A 113 18.90 -13.46 9.71
CA ASP A 113 18.76 -12.89 11.06
C ASP A 113 17.46 -12.11 11.23
N ALA A 114 17.10 -11.30 10.23
CA ALA A 114 15.83 -10.60 10.20
C ALA A 114 14.65 -11.57 10.11
N LEU A 115 14.76 -12.63 9.30
CA LEU A 115 13.74 -13.67 9.21
C LEU A 115 13.54 -14.36 10.56
N SER A 116 14.63 -14.70 11.25
CA SER A 116 14.60 -15.29 12.58
C SER A 116 13.93 -14.36 13.60
N ALA A 117 14.11 -13.04 13.48
CA ALA A 117 13.43 -12.06 14.33
C ALA A 117 11.93 -11.95 14.01
N LEU A 118 11.54 -11.95 12.74
CA LEU A 118 10.14 -11.98 12.33
C LEU A 118 9.42 -13.24 12.81
N ASP A 119 10.07 -14.40 12.77
CA ASP A 119 9.51 -15.65 13.27
C ASP A 119 9.27 -15.60 14.79
N ARG A 120 10.19 -15.00 15.56
CA ARG A 120 9.97 -14.74 16.99
C ARG A 120 8.80 -13.79 17.21
N ALA A 121 8.71 -12.71 16.43
CA ALA A 121 7.61 -11.74 16.48
C ALA A 121 6.25 -12.40 16.23
N GLY A 122 6.17 -13.25 15.19
CA GLY A 122 4.95 -13.99 14.84
C GLY A 122 4.48 -14.93 15.95
N ARG A 123 5.41 -15.67 16.57
CA ARG A 123 5.10 -16.51 17.74
C ARG A 123 4.65 -15.70 18.95
N GLY A 124 5.09 -14.45 19.07
CA GLY A 124 4.64 -13.50 20.09
C GLY A 124 3.28 -12.84 19.81
N GLY A 125 2.60 -13.21 18.72
CA GLY A 125 1.27 -12.71 18.35
C GLY A 125 1.27 -11.40 17.55
N VAL A 126 2.42 -11.00 16.99
CA VAL A 126 2.51 -9.86 16.06
C VAL A 126 2.26 -10.35 14.64
N VAL A 127 1.29 -9.74 13.95
CA VAL A 127 0.96 -10.10 12.56
C VAL A 127 1.99 -9.46 11.62
N GLY A 128 2.66 -10.28 10.81
CA GLY A 128 3.68 -9.84 9.86
C GLY A 128 3.25 -10.00 8.40
N GLY A 129 3.59 -9.02 7.56
CA GLY A 129 3.48 -9.09 6.10
C GLY A 129 4.78 -8.68 5.41
N ARG A 130 5.12 -9.34 4.30
CA ARG A 130 6.27 -8.99 3.45
C ARG A 130 5.73 -8.38 2.15
N ALA A 131 6.27 -7.23 1.76
CA ALA A 131 5.93 -6.52 0.53
C ALA A 131 7.18 -6.38 -0.35
N GLY A 132 6.98 -6.36 -1.67
CA GLY A 132 8.00 -6.10 -2.69
C GLY A 132 7.58 -4.99 -3.64
#